data_AF-A0A4Y2VB50-F1
#
_entry.id   AF-A0A4Y2VB50-F1
#
_cell.length_a   1.000
_cell.length_b   1.000
_cell.length_c   1.000
_cell.angle_alpha   90.00
_cell.angle_beta   90.00
_cell.angle_gamma   90.00
#
_symmetry.space_group_name_H-M   'P 1'
#
loop_
_entity.id
_entity.type
_entity.pdbx_description
1 polymer ?
#
loop_
_entity_poly.entity_id
_entity_poly.type
_entity_poly.pdbx_seq_one_letter_code
_entity_poly.pdbx_strand_id
1 'polypeptide(L)'
;MKCERSLNILKDLSRTTWGADRTSLLRIYQAVILSSIDYGCMVYGSARPTVLGRLDTIHHSALRICTGAFRTSPVESLHNISHQLPLDSRRQKISALYSFRAHSVRNHPINRLSLPAGLRRLYAARPSHILPLCERTKMLLHDSDLNNVSVQLSDLFQDLINPQLLRLLFNNFSPPSLSVFLFRTNFYRRLEIRWTCWLWCGISI
;
A
#
# COMPACT_ATOMS: atom_id res chain seq x y z
N MET A 1 2.02 20.07 0.31
CA MET A 1 1.30 18.85 -0.16
C MET A 1 -0.08 18.79 0.46
N LYS A 2 -1.09 18.21 -0.22
CA LYS A 2 -2.48 18.11 0.31
C LYS A 2 -2.53 17.39 1.67
N CYS A 3 -1.67 16.39 1.87
CA CYS A 3 -1.56 15.62 3.11
C CYS A 3 -1.11 16.44 4.34
N GLU A 4 -0.36 17.53 4.16
CA GLU A 4 0.05 18.40 5.29
C GLU A 4 -1.15 19.16 5.87
N ARG A 5 -2.07 19.61 5.02
CA ARG A 5 -3.34 20.24 5.46
C ARG A 5 -4.21 19.23 6.20
N SER A 6 -4.35 18.02 5.65
CA SER A 6 -5.08 16.93 6.31
C SER A 6 -4.48 16.52 7.65
N LEU A 7 -3.15 16.57 7.78
CA LEU A 7 -2.47 16.31 9.05
C LEU A 7 -2.81 17.38 10.10
N ASN A 8 -2.92 18.65 9.70
CA ASN A 8 -3.32 19.71 10.61
C ASN A 8 -4.76 19.53 11.10
N ILE A 9 -5.69 19.13 10.22
CA ILE A 9 -7.06 18.78 10.62
C ILE A 9 -7.05 17.64 11.66
N LEU A 10 -6.23 16.61 11.43
CA LEU A 10 -6.09 15.51 12.40
C LEU A 10 -5.55 15.98 13.76
N LYS A 11 -4.59 16.92 13.78
CA LYS A 11 -4.07 17.54 15.01
C LYS A 11 -5.11 18.39 15.73
N ASP A 12 -5.99 19.06 14.98
CA ASP A 12 -7.04 19.88 15.58
C ASP A 12 -8.08 18.96 16.24
N LEU A 13 -8.51 17.92 15.53
CA LEU A 13 -9.43 16.91 16.05
C LEU A 13 -8.88 16.21 17.30
N SER A 14 -7.58 15.86 17.33
CA SER A 14 -6.96 15.20 18.47
C SER A 14 -6.89 16.07 19.73
N ARG A 15 -6.95 17.41 19.58
CA ARG A 15 -6.88 18.37 20.69
C ARG A 15 -8.26 18.75 21.23
N THR A 16 -9.33 18.26 20.61
CA THR A 16 -10.69 18.60 21.05
C THR A 16 -11.04 17.91 22.36
N THR A 17 -11.72 18.63 23.26
CA THR A 17 -12.14 18.12 24.57
C THR A 17 -13.25 17.09 24.49
N TRP A 18 -13.91 16.95 23.34
CA TRP A 18 -15.08 16.07 23.13
C TRP A 18 -14.72 14.59 22.85
N GLY A 19 -13.56 14.12 23.30
CA GLY A 19 -13.28 12.68 23.41
C GLY A 19 -13.19 11.94 22.07
N ALA A 20 -12.46 12.49 21.09
CA ALA A 20 -12.20 11.79 19.85
C ALA A 20 -11.43 10.49 20.14
N ASP A 21 -12.13 9.35 20.06
CA ASP A 21 -11.56 8.03 20.36
C ASP A 21 -10.44 7.67 19.37
N ARG A 22 -9.45 6.92 19.86
CA ARG A 22 -8.30 6.43 19.07
C ARG A 22 -8.75 5.73 17.79
N THR A 23 -9.79 4.91 17.84
CA THR A 23 -10.27 4.18 16.66
C THR A 23 -10.89 5.12 15.63
N SER A 24 -11.58 6.16 16.09
CA SER A 24 -12.16 7.21 15.26
C SER A 24 -11.07 8.04 14.57
N LEU A 25 -10.02 8.45 15.29
CA LEU A 25 -8.88 9.14 14.68
C LEU A 25 -8.18 8.27 13.63
N LEU A 26 -7.96 6.98 13.92
CA LEU A 26 -7.36 6.05 12.96
C LEU A 26 -8.20 5.92 11.68
N ARG A 27 -9.53 5.86 11.80
CA ARG A 27 -10.46 5.83 10.65
C ARG A 27 -10.37 7.10 9.82
N ILE A 28 -10.33 8.28 10.45
CA ILE A 28 -10.19 9.57 9.76
C ILE A 28 -8.84 9.65 9.04
N TYR A 29 -7.76 9.24 9.71
CA TYR A 29 -6.44 9.14 9.12
C TYR A 29 -6.45 8.24 7.86
N GLN A 30 -7.06 7.05 7.95
CA GLN A 30 -7.18 6.13 6.82
C GLN A 30 -8.00 6.75 5.67
N ALA A 31 -9.11 7.40 5.99
CA ALA A 31 -10.04 7.95 5.02
C ALA A 31 -9.51 9.19 4.28
N VAL A 32 -8.68 10.02 4.92
CA VAL A 32 -8.25 11.31 4.35
C VAL A 32 -6.79 11.31 3.92
N ILE A 33 -5.89 10.86 4.79
CA ILE A 33 -4.44 10.92 4.54
C ILE A 33 -4.02 9.68 3.76
N LEU A 34 -4.33 8.49 4.28
CA LEU A 34 -3.86 7.24 3.68
C LEU A 34 -4.49 7.01 2.30
N SER A 35 -5.78 7.29 2.13
CA SER A 35 -6.45 7.23 0.82
C SER A 35 -5.80 8.14 -0.24
N SER A 36 -5.42 9.37 0.14
CA SER A 36 -4.75 10.31 -0.78
C SER A 36 -3.34 9.85 -1.15
N ILE A 37 -2.63 9.23 -0.20
CA ILE A 37 -1.31 8.63 -0.45
C ILE A 37 -1.48 7.42 -1.38
N ASP A 38 -2.38 6.50 -1.06
CA ASP A 38 -2.60 5.30 -1.86
C ASP A 38 -3.02 5.60 -3.30
N TYR A 39 -3.85 6.62 -3.50
CA TYR A 39 -4.25 7.04 -4.85
C TYR A 39 -3.04 7.51 -5.68
N GLY A 40 -2.13 8.27 -5.08
CA GLY A 40 -0.97 8.81 -5.78
C GLY A 40 0.17 7.81 -6.01
N CYS A 41 0.12 6.61 -5.43
CA CYS A 41 1.29 5.74 -5.32
C CYS A 41 1.85 5.28 -6.67
N MET A 42 1.02 5.21 -7.71
CA MET A 42 1.46 4.88 -9.07
C MET A 42 2.33 5.99 -9.69
N VAL A 43 2.07 7.25 -9.33
CA VAL A 43 2.77 8.42 -9.87
C VAL A 43 4.03 8.72 -9.06
N TYR A 44 3.89 8.90 -7.74
CA TYR A 44 5.04 9.25 -6.90
C TYR A 44 5.90 8.04 -6.51
N GLY A 45 5.46 6.80 -6.80
CA GLY A 45 6.23 5.59 -6.49
C GLY A 45 7.59 5.53 -7.19
N SER A 46 7.78 6.34 -8.24
CA SER A 46 9.06 6.54 -8.92
C SER A 46 9.78 7.83 -8.49
N ALA A 47 9.40 8.44 -7.36
CA ALA A 47 10.08 9.63 -6.84
C ALA A 47 11.38 9.27 -6.12
N ARG A 48 12.28 10.27 -5.97
CA ARG A 48 13.50 10.12 -5.18
C ARG A 48 13.19 9.80 -3.71
N PRO A 49 14.05 9.05 -3.01
CA PRO A 49 13.85 8.69 -1.61
C PRO A 49 13.69 9.90 -0.68
N THR A 50 14.32 11.03 -1.01
CA THR A 50 14.16 12.29 -0.27
C THR A 50 12.71 12.80 -0.26
N VAL A 51 12.00 12.63 -1.37
CA VAL A 51 10.58 13.01 -1.48
C VAL A 51 9.70 11.98 -0.77
N LEU A 52 10.02 10.69 -0.90
CA LEU A 52 9.31 9.61 -0.18
C LEU A 52 9.42 9.77 1.33
N GLY A 53 10.60 10.17 1.83
CA GLY A 53 10.83 10.43 3.25
C GLY A 53 9.90 11.52 3.82
N ARG A 54 9.49 12.52 3.01
CA ARG A 54 8.50 13.52 3.44
C ARG A 54 7.10 12.95 3.61
N LEU A 55 6.73 11.90 2.86
CA LEU A 55 5.47 11.18 3.08
C LEU A 55 5.56 10.32 4.34
N ASP A 56 6.71 9.68 4.56
CA ASP A 56 6.95 8.85 5.74
C ASP A 56 6.88 9.68 7.03
N THR A 57 7.40 10.92 7.04
CA THR A 57 7.27 11.81 8.21
C THR A 57 5.83 12.20 8.51
N ILE A 58 5.00 12.47 7.48
CA ILE A 58 3.57 12.75 7.63
C ILE A 58 2.85 11.52 8.19
N HIS A 59 3.17 10.33 7.66
CA HIS A 59 2.59 9.06 8.10
C HIS A 59 2.91 8.77 9.57
N HIS A 60 4.18 8.82 9.96
CA HIS A 60 4.58 8.58 11.35
C HIS A 60 4.00 9.63 12.30
N SER A 61 3.95 10.89 11.88
CA SER A 61 3.34 11.96 12.68
C SER A 61 1.84 11.72 12.90
N ALA A 62 1.11 11.32 11.85
CA ALA A 62 -0.30 10.97 11.96
C ALA A 62 -0.52 9.78 12.91
N LEU A 63 0.28 8.72 12.79
CA LEU A 63 0.17 7.56 13.67
C LEU A 63 0.39 7.94 15.14
N ARG A 64 1.40 8.77 15.45
CA ARG A 64 1.64 9.25 16.82
C ARG A 64 0.48 10.05 17.38
N ILE A 65 -0.15 10.91 16.57
CA ILE A 65 -1.34 11.66 16.97
C ILE A 65 -2.49 10.70 17.27
N CYS A 66 -2.74 9.73 16.38
CA CYS A 66 -3.83 8.77 16.55
C CYS A 66 -3.62 7.84 17.75
N THR A 67 -2.39 7.38 18.01
CA THR A 67 -2.09 6.45 19.11
C THR A 67 -1.78 7.13 20.44
N GLY A 68 -1.52 8.43 20.43
CA GLY A 68 -1.05 9.16 21.61
C GLY A 68 0.39 8.79 22.03
N ALA A 69 1.15 8.10 21.17
CA ALA A 69 2.51 7.67 21.49
C ALA A 69 3.48 8.85 21.60
N PHE A 70 4.52 8.69 22.43
CA PHE A 70 5.58 9.68 22.59
C PHE A 70 6.25 10.03 21.26
N ARG A 71 6.80 11.24 21.17
CA ARG A 71 7.55 11.69 19.98
C ARG A 71 8.79 10.82 19.71
N THR A 72 9.36 10.22 20.75
CA THR A 72 10.57 9.37 20.73
C THR A 72 10.27 7.88 20.51
N SER A 73 9.01 7.45 20.53
CA SER A 73 8.68 6.03 20.35
C SER A 73 9.23 5.49 19.01
N PRO A 74 9.77 4.27 18.96
CA PRO A 74 10.28 3.69 17.72
C PRO A 74 9.16 3.47 16.70
N VAL A 75 9.50 3.60 15.41
CA VAL A 75 8.55 3.50 14.29
C VAL A 75 7.92 2.10 14.19
N GLU A 76 8.68 1.05 14.46
CA GLU A 76 8.20 -0.34 14.41
C GLU A 76 7.10 -0.59 15.44
N SER A 77 7.27 -0.07 16.66
CA SER A 77 6.25 -0.13 17.71
C SER A 77 4.97 0.59 17.29
N LEU A 78 5.07 1.75 16.63
CA LEU A 78 3.90 2.47 16.11
C LEU A 78 3.12 1.63 15.10
N HIS A 79 3.80 0.93 14.19
CA HIS A 79 3.16 0.07 13.21
C HIS A 79 2.43 -1.11 13.86
N ASN A 80 3.05 -1.72 14.86
CA ASN A 80 2.45 -2.82 15.61
C ASN A 80 1.18 -2.35 16.35
N ILE A 81 1.29 -1.26 17.12
CA ILE A 81 0.18 -0.71 17.90
C ILE A 81 -0.97 -0.26 17.00
N SER A 82 -0.68 0.44 15.89
CA SER A 82 -1.71 0.98 14.99
C SER A 82 -2.25 -0.02 13.96
N HIS A 83 -1.66 -1.22 13.89
CA HIS A 83 -1.91 -2.22 12.85
C HIS A 83 -1.78 -1.65 11.42
N GLN A 84 -0.86 -0.71 11.21
CA GLN A 84 -0.60 -0.09 9.91
C GLN A 84 0.72 -0.58 9.33
N LEU A 85 0.70 -0.92 8.04
CA LEU A 85 1.90 -1.31 7.29
C LEU A 85 2.75 -0.06 6.96
N PRO A 86 4.09 -0.14 7.00
CA PRO A 86 4.95 0.95 6.51
C PRO A 86 4.62 1.29 5.06
N LEU A 87 4.79 2.57 4.70
CA LEU A 87 4.41 3.06 3.38
C LEU A 87 5.16 2.35 2.24
N ASP A 88 6.39 1.91 2.46
CA ASP A 88 7.14 1.20 1.42
C ASP A 88 6.50 -0.14 1.04
N SER A 89 6.30 -1.01 2.03
CA SER A 89 5.59 -2.27 1.83
C SER A 89 4.18 -2.06 1.30
N ARG A 90 3.51 -0.96 1.70
CA ARG A 90 2.19 -0.61 1.18
C ARG A 90 2.23 -0.25 -0.32
N ARG A 91 3.22 0.53 -0.76
CA ARG A 91 3.44 0.86 -2.19
C ARG A 91 3.72 -0.39 -3.01
N GLN A 92 4.56 -1.30 -2.50
CA GLN A 92 4.86 -2.56 -3.17
C GLN A 92 3.59 -3.40 -3.34
N LYS A 93 2.80 -3.53 -2.27
CA LYS A 93 1.48 -4.19 -2.31
C LYS A 93 0.55 -3.59 -3.36
N ILE A 94 0.38 -2.26 -3.37
CA ILE A 94 -0.54 -1.61 -4.33
C ILE A 94 -0.01 -1.76 -5.77
N SER A 95 1.30 -1.66 -5.97
CA SER A 95 1.93 -1.87 -7.28
C SER A 95 1.69 -3.29 -7.81
N ALA A 96 1.87 -4.30 -6.96
CA ALA A 96 1.59 -5.70 -7.32
C ALA A 96 0.10 -5.94 -7.63
N LEU A 97 -0.81 -5.41 -6.81
CA LEU A 97 -2.25 -5.53 -7.07
C LEU A 97 -2.63 -4.87 -8.40
N TYR A 98 -2.04 -3.71 -8.69
CA TYR A 98 -2.26 -3.02 -9.94
C TYR A 98 -1.75 -3.82 -11.15
N SER A 99 -0.56 -4.43 -11.07
CA SER A 99 -0.06 -5.28 -12.15
C SER A 99 -0.93 -6.52 -12.36
N PHE A 100 -1.36 -7.19 -11.29
CA PHE A 100 -2.26 -8.35 -11.43
C PHE A 100 -3.57 -7.97 -12.11
N ARG A 101 -4.15 -6.82 -11.73
CA ARG A 101 -5.35 -6.29 -12.38
C ARG A 101 -5.11 -5.91 -13.85
N ALA A 102 -3.96 -5.35 -14.18
CA ALA A 102 -3.59 -5.04 -15.56
C ALA A 102 -3.39 -6.32 -16.40
N HIS A 103 -2.85 -7.37 -15.80
CA HIS A 103 -2.66 -8.68 -16.45
C HIS A 103 -3.97 -9.46 -16.61
N SER A 104 -4.95 -9.28 -15.72
CA SER A 104 -6.25 -9.95 -15.85
C SER A 104 -7.11 -9.39 -16.99
N VAL A 105 -6.86 -8.17 -17.45
CA VAL A 105 -7.58 -7.54 -18.56
C VAL A 105 -6.89 -7.88 -19.88
N ARG A 106 -7.63 -8.50 -20.82
CA ARG A 106 -7.13 -8.75 -22.18
C ARG A 106 -6.73 -7.43 -22.84
N ASN A 107 -5.56 -7.39 -23.46
CA ASN A 107 -5.04 -6.24 -24.22
C ASN A 107 -4.89 -4.93 -23.42
N HIS A 108 -4.58 -4.99 -22.12
CA HIS A 108 -4.26 -3.79 -21.36
C HIS A 108 -3.01 -3.07 -21.91
N PRO A 109 -3.00 -1.72 -22.05
CA PRO A 109 -1.88 -0.99 -22.66
C PRO A 109 -0.56 -1.21 -21.92
N ILE A 110 -0.60 -1.36 -20.60
CA ILE A 110 0.61 -1.61 -19.79
C ILE A 110 1.27 -2.95 -20.12
N ASN A 111 0.51 -3.95 -20.58
CA ASN A 111 1.08 -5.24 -20.97
C ASN A 111 1.89 -5.12 -22.28
N ARG A 112 1.64 -4.08 -23.08
CA ARG A 112 2.42 -3.74 -24.29
C ARG A 112 3.64 -2.88 -23.98
N LEU A 113 3.70 -2.23 -22.82
CA LEU A 113 4.81 -1.41 -22.36
C LEU A 113 5.93 -2.30 -21.80
N SER A 114 6.55 -3.10 -22.67
CA SER A 114 7.77 -3.84 -22.36
C SER A 114 9.00 -2.99 -22.64
N LEU A 115 9.95 -2.98 -21.72
CA LEU A 115 11.16 -2.17 -21.84
C LEU A 115 12.11 -2.85 -22.86
N PRO A 116 12.45 -2.22 -23.99
CA PRO A 116 13.26 -2.85 -25.03
C PRO A 116 14.67 -3.19 -24.51
N ALA A 117 15.28 -4.24 -25.07
CA ALA A 117 16.54 -4.79 -24.56
C ALA A 117 17.68 -3.75 -24.44
N GLY A 118 17.78 -2.82 -25.40
CA GLY A 118 18.75 -1.73 -25.35
C GLY A 118 18.54 -0.80 -24.14
N LEU A 119 17.30 -0.43 -23.85
CA LEU A 119 16.97 0.44 -22.72
C LEU A 119 17.20 -0.30 -21.38
N ARG A 120 16.95 -1.62 -21.31
CA ARG A 120 17.22 -2.44 -20.12
C ARG A 120 18.71 -2.37 -19.74
N ARG A 121 19.61 -2.47 -20.73
CA ARG A 121 21.06 -2.37 -20.52
C ARG A 121 21.47 -0.99 -19.99
N LEU A 122 20.84 0.08 -20.48
CA LEU A 122 21.11 1.44 -20.01
C LEU A 122 20.67 1.65 -18.55
N TYR A 123 19.48 1.16 -18.19
CA TYR A 123 19.03 1.19 -16.79
C TYR A 123 19.90 0.33 -15.87
N ALA A 124 20.35 -0.84 -16.33
CA ALA A 124 21.29 -1.68 -15.58
C ALA A 124 22.66 -1.00 -15.37
N ALA A 125 23.14 -0.23 -16.36
CA ALA A 125 24.37 0.54 -16.25
C ALA A 125 24.24 1.81 -15.39
N ARG A 126 23.02 2.31 -15.17
CA ARG A 126 22.73 3.54 -14.39
C ARG A 126 21.65 3.28 -13.34
N PRO A 127 22.01 2.66 -12.19
CA PRO A 127 21.04 2.32 -11.13
C PRO A 127 20.38 3.54 -10.48
N SER A 128 20.94 4.74 -10.66
CA SER A 128 20.35 6.00 -10.20
C SER A 128 19.11 6.42 -10.99
N HIS A 129 18.91 5.89 -12.20
CA HIS A 129 17.71 6.14 -13.00
C HIS A 129 16.56 5.24 -12.55
N ILE A 130 15.43 5.86 -12.26
CA ILE A 130 14.29 5.18 -11.68
C ILE A 130 13.53 4.43 -12.78
N LEU A 131 13.40 3.12 -12.63
CA LEU A 131 12.68 2.27 -13.59
C LEU A 131 11.18 2.63 -13.64
N PRO A 132 10.54 2.45 -14.81
CA PRO A 132 9.10 2.60 -14.93
C PRO A 132 8.38 1.54 -14.10
N LEU A 133 7.13 1.86 -13.72
CA LEU A 133 6.29 1.03 -12.84
C LEU A 133 6.19 -0.44 -13.29
N CYS A 134 6.04 -0.68 -14.60
CA CYS A 134 5.90 -2.02 -15.15
C CYS A 134 7.13 -2.89 -14.89
N GLU A 135 8.34 -2.36 -15.03
CA GLU A 135 9.57 -3.11 -14.76
C GLU A 135 9.84 -3.23 -13.27
N ARG A 136 9.56 -2.19 -12.46
CA ARG A 136 9.69 -2.28 -10.99
C ARG A 136 8.80 -3.39 -10.43
N THR A 137 7.59 -3.53 -10.97
CA THR A 137 6.65 -4.54 -10.48
C THR A 137 7.03 -5.94 -10.92
N LYS A 138 7.59 -6.12 -12.13
CA LYS A 138 8.19 -7.40 -12.56
C LYS A 138 9.33 -7.83 -11.63
N MET A 139 10.19 -6.90 -11.23
CA MET A 139 11.28 -7.18 -10.27
C MET A 139 10.70 -7.63 -8.91
N LEU A 140 9.73 -6.89 -8.37
CA LEU A 140 9.07 -7.24 -7.11
C LEU A 140 8.40 -8.62 -7.14
N LEU A 141 7.76 -8.98 -8.26
CA LEU A 141 7.10 -10.28 -8.44
C LEU A 141 8.12 -11.41 -8.56
N HIS A 142 9.24 -11.15 -9.25
CA HIS A 142 10.36 -12.09 -9.36
C HIS A 142 11.00 -12.33 -7.98
N ASP A 143 11.27 -11.29 -7.20
CA ASP A 143 11.84 -11.41 -5.84
C ASP A 143 10.90 -12.14 -4.87
N SER A 144 9.60 -12.11 -5.15
CA SER A 144 8.57 -12.73 -4.32
C SER A 144 8.25 -14.18 -4.72
N ASP A 145 8.90 -14.75 -5.73
CA ASP A 145 8.60 -16.07 -6.32
C ASP A 145 7.14 -16.22 -6.84
N LEU A 146 6.47 -15.10 -7.12
CA LEU A 146 5.05 -15.07 -7.52
C LEU A 146 4.85 -15.17 -9.04
N ASN A 147 5.91 -15.37 -9.81
CA ASN A 147 5.84 -15.47 -11.28
C ASN A 147 4.94 -16.63 -11.76
N ASN A 148 4.75 -17.66 -10.94
CA ASN A 148 3.94 -18.84 -11.27
C ASN A 148 2.46 -18.72 -10.89
N VAL A 149 2.03 -17.60 -10.30
CA VAL A 149 0.61 -17.41 -9.96
C VAL A 149 -0.16 -17.13 -11.24
N SER A 150 -0.91 -18.13 -11.73
CA SER A 150 -1.81 -17.98 -12.87
C SER A 150 -2.94 -17.00 -12.50
N VAL A 151 -2.90 -15.82 -13.10
CA VAL A 151 -3.97 -14.83 -12.96
C VAL A 151 -5.19 -15.36 -13.72
N GLN A 152 -6.19 -15.84 -12.98
CA GLN A 152 -7.49 -16.19 -13.55
C GLN A 152 -8.06 -14.95 -14.26
N LEU A 153 -8.33 -15.10 -15.54
CA LEU A 153 -8.84 -14.02 -16.38
C LEU A 153 -10.24 -13.67 -15.90
N SER A 154 -10.44 -12.45 -15.44
CA SER A 154 -11.75 -12.03 -14.94
C SER A 154 -12.53 -11.41 -16.09
N ASP A 155 -13.47 -12.16 -16.64
CA ASP A 155 -14.42 -11.69 -17.67
C ASP A 155 -15.53 -10.77 -17.09
N LEU A 156 -15.40 -10.31 -15.82
CA LEU A 156 -16.43 -9.54 -15.09
C LEU A 156 -16.79 -8.16 -15.70
N PHE A 157 -16.13 -7.72 -16.77
CA PHE A 157 -16.36 -6.39 -17.34
C PHE A 157 -17.47 -6.30 -18.39
N GLN A 158 -17.98 -7.43 -18.91
CA GLN A 158 -19.12 -7.40 -19.83
C GLN A 158 -20.48 -7.27 -19.12
N ASP A 159 -20.57 -7.56 -17.83
CA ASP A 159 -21.82 -7.51 -17.06
C ASP A 159 -22.14 -6.14 -16.43
N LEU A 160 -21.19 -5.18 -16.48
CA LEU A 160 -21.34 -3.87 -15.83
C LEU A 160 -22.28 -2.89 -16.57
N ILE A 161 -22.76 -3.26 -17.76
CA ILE A 161 -23.59 -2.39 -18.63
C ILE A 161 -25.09 -2.52 -18.29
N ASN A 162 -25.50 -3.51 -17.48
CA ASN A 162 -26.92 -3.71 -17.16
C ASN A 162 -27.34 -3.03 -15.83
N PRO A 163 -28.12 -1.93 -15.84
CA PRO A 163 -28.42 -1.13 -14.66
C PRO A 163 -29.27 -1.87 -13.60
N GLN A 164 -29.94 -2.96 -13.96
CA GLN A 164 -30.75 -3.76 -13.02
C GLN A 164 -29.88 -4.63 -12.09
N LEU A 165 -28.69 -5.05 -12.52
CA LEU A 165 -27.81 -5.92 -11.74
C LEU A 165 -26.96 -5.14 -10.72
N LEU A 166 -26.74 -3.84 -10.95
CA LEU A 166 -26.04 -2.93 -10.05
C LEU A 166 -26.70 -2.88 -8.65
N ARG A 167 -28.04 -2.94 -8.60
CA ARG A 167 -28.81 -2.94 -7.35
C ARG A 167 -28.68 -4.25 -6.56
N LEU A 168 -28.48 -5.38 -7.24
CA LEU A 168 -28.26 -6.69 -6.61
C LEU A 168 -26.81 -6.89 -6.16
N LEU A 169 -25.84 -6.25 -6.81
CA LEU A 169 -24.42 -6.28 -6.42
C LEU A 169 -24.13 -5.49 -5.14
N PHE A 170 -24.82 -4.38 -4.88
CA PHE A 170 -24.65 -3.63 -3.63
C PHE A 170 -25.15 -4.40 -2.40
N ASN A 171 -26.19 -5.22 -2.54
CA ASN A 171 -26.75 -6.00 -1.43
C ASN A 171 -26.02 -7.32 -1.17
N ASN A 172 -25.26 -7.84 -2.14
CA ASN A 172 -24.53 -9.10 -2.03
C ASN A 172 -23.01 -8.92 -2.03
N PHE A 173 -22.49 -7.84 -1.42
CA PHE A 173 -21.05 -7.64 -1.25
C PHE A 173 -20.47 -8.66 -0.25
N SER A 174 -20.42 -9.93 -0.66
CA SER A 174 -19.52 -10.92 -0.10
C SER A 174 -18.12 -10.63 -0.65
N PRO A 175 -17.08 -10.66 0.18
CA PRO A 175 -15.74 -10.15 -0.18
C PRO A 175 -15.19 -10.87 -1.41
N PRO A 176 -14.59 -10.16 -2.39
CA PRO A 176 -14.06 -10.80 -3.58
C PRO A 176 -12.92 -11.76 -3.21
N SER A 177 -13.09 -12.99 -3.68
CA SER A 177 -12.41 -14.21 -3.29
C SER A 177 -11.01 -14.39 -3.89
N LEU A 178 -10.19 -15.13 -3.13
CA LEU A 178 -8.89 -15.75 -3.39
C LEU A 178 -7.66 -14.91 -3.78
N SER A 179 -7.71 -13.95 -4.72
CA SER A 179 -6.47 -13.28 -5.19
C SER A 179 -5.88 -12.31 -4.16
N VAL A 180 -6.75 -11.56 -3.48
CA VAL A 180 -6.39 -10.66 -2.38
C VAL A 180 -6.02 -11.44 -1.12
N PHE A 181 -6.61 -12.64 -0.93
CA PHE A 181 -6.37 -13.48 0.25
C PHE A 181 -5.00 -14.18 0.18
N LEU A 182 -4.61 -14.72 -0.98
CA LEU A 182 -3.29 -15.34 -1.20
C LEU A 182 -2.14 -14.32 -1.13
N PHE A 183 -2.35 -13.10 -1.63
CA PHE A 183 -1.35 -12.03 -1.47
C PHE A 183 -1.22 -11.59 -0.01
N ARG A 184 -2.34 -11.56 0.74
CA ARG A 184 -2.34 -11.29 2.18
C ARG A 184 -1.53 -12.38 2.90
N THR A 185 -1.88 -13.66 2.76
CA THR A 185 -1.18 -14.73 3.49
C THR A 185 0.31 -14.86 3.13
N ASN A 186 0.70 -14.75 1.86
CA ASN A 186 2.11 -14.90 1.47
C ASN A 186 2.99 -13.67 1.79
N PHE A 187 2.45 -12.45 1.68
CA PHE A 187 3.20 -11.23 2.04
C PHE A 187 3.37 -11.07 3.56
N TYR A 188 2.35 -11.39 4.37
CA TYR A 188 2.45 -11.34 5.82
C TYR A 188 3.35 -12.46 6.39
N ARG A 189 3.28 -13.69 5.85
CA ARG A 189 4.09 -14.83 6.32
C ARG A 189 5.61 -14.59 6.16
N ARG A 190 6.04 -13.83 5.15
CA ARG A 190 7.47 -13.53 4.91
C ARG A 190 8.01 -12.35 5.73
N LEU A 191 7.13 -11.45 6.21
CA LEU A 191 7.50 -10.44 7.19
C LEU A 191 7.69 -11.08 8.58
N GLU A 192 6.82 -12.01 8.98
CA GLU A 192 6.83 -12.68 10.29
C GLU A 192 8.14 -13.46 10.57
N ILE A 193 8.77 -14.03 9.54
CA ILE A 193 10.04 -14.78 9.66
C ILE A 193 11.22 -13.87 10.09
N ARG A 194 11.09 -12.54 10.02
CA ARG A 194 12.11 -11.59 10.49
C ARG A 194 11.85 -11.03 11.89
N TRP A 195 10.71 -11.32 12.51
CA TRP A 195 10.28 -10.73 13.79
C TRP A 195 10.28 -11.69 14.98
N THR A 196 10.47 -13.00 14.78
CA THR A 196 10.47 -13.98 15.88
C THR A 196 11.70 -13.91 16.79
N CYS A 197 12.72 -13.11 16.49
CA CYS A 197 13.89 -12.93 17.36
C CYS A 197 13.80 -11.80 18.40
N TRP A 198 12.78 -10.93 18.36
CA TRP A 198 12.74 -9.75 19.25
C TRP A 198 11.76 -9.86 20.43
N LEU A 199 11.03 -10.96 20.57
CA LEU A 199 9.98 -11.11 21.59
C LEU A 199 10.45 -11.73 22.93
N TRP A 200 11.76 -11.90 23.14
CA TRP A 200 12.32 -12.50 24.36
C TRP A 200 13.36 -11.62 25.09
N CYS A 201 13.25 -10.29 25.01
CA CYS A 201 13.99 -9.41 25.92
C CYS A 201 13.15 -8.18 26.28
N GLY A 202 12.69 -8.12 27.53
CA GLY A 202 12.40 -6.85 28.20
C GLY A 202 10.94 -6.55 28.54
N ILE A 203 10.23 -7.47 29.19
CA ILE A 203 9.14 -7.10 30.12
C ILE A 203 9.49 -7.69 31.49
N SER A 204 10.19 -6.89 32.29
CA SER A 204 10.26 -7.01 33.75
C SER A 204 10.84 -5.72 34.29
N ILE A 205 9.93 -4.94 34.89
CA ILE A 205 10.03 -3.91 35.96
C ILE A 205 9.04 -2.78 35.63
#